data_AF-A0AA38MC75-F1
#
_entry.id   AF-A0AA38MC75-F1
#
_cell.length_a   1.000
_cell.length_b   1.000
_cell.length_c   1.000
_cell.angle_alpha   90.00
_cell.angle_beta   90.00
_cell.angle_gamma   90.00
#
_symmetry.space_group_name_H-M   'P 1'
#
loop_
_entity.id
_entity.type
_entity.pdbx_description
1 polymer ?
#
loop_
_entity_poly.entity_id
_entity_poly.type
_entity_poly.pdbx_seq_one_letter_code
_entity_poly.pdbx_strand_id
1 'polypeptide(L)'
;MKVVLVCLVGVFATLVAFTSGELAQICLPPVPFCLLENNCVCTSKKSPIPTEETPQLISLTFSESVTDDLYTNLWAPLLLGRTNPDGAPISATFFVPHEYTDYRRVHDLYANGFEIGVNSITSNYSELYWATASVDTLVQEFDGQRTIISHFATIPGEDIVGVRTPQLQLQGDVSIDAFVAAGFEYDSSWSSTSLDPYFPYTLDYLSHQECRLGTTCPIQSHPGFWVAPIIDRRRYTDRSWVDCNNLSTCYVNGTSDEIAEWLLRGIEQERSGNRAPITLIVPSDWFRMIYNSYLGFAKFLDTVGTMDDVFLVNLKQVVDWAKNPVPLSEFKTAVTTPETECHRNTCKLRTAAGEVRYLTLCVRDGGGYCPDVYPWLGNPLGEIQKEA
;
A
#
# COMPACT_ATOMS: atom_id res chain seq x y z
N MET A 1 9.79 46.10 -46.13
CA MET A 1 9.03 46.36 -44.88
C MET A 1 8.52 45.02 -44.39
N LYS A 2 9.26 44.36 -43.49
CA LYS A 2 8.95 43.00 -43.02
C LYS A 2 8.06 43.09 -41.78
N VAL A 3 6.91 42.44 -41.87
CA VAL A 3 5.91 42.27 -40.81
C VAL A 3 6.47 41.31 -39.76
N VAL A 4 6.46 41.72 -38.49
CA VAL A 4 6.72 40.84 -37.35
C VAL A 4 5.37 40.55 -36.70
N LEU A 5 4.94 39.30 -36.80
CA LEU A 5 3.74 38.77 -36.15
C LEU A 5 4.17 38.24 -34.77
N VAL A 6 3.71 38.89 -33.70
CA VAL A 6 3.95 38.45 -32.32
C VAL A 6 2.80 37.52 -31.93
N CYS A 7 3.06 36.21 -31.82
CA CYS A 7 2.12 35.26 -31.23
C CYS A 7 2.23 35.32 -29.71
N LEU A 8 1.20 35.85 -29.05
CA LEU A 8 0.97 35.70 -27.61
C LEU A 8 0.44 34.28 -27.35
N VAL A 9 1.27 33.42 -26.77
CA VAL A 9 0.83 32.12 -26.23
C VAL A 9 0.21 32.38 -24.86
N GLY A 10 -1.13 32.36 -24.80
CA GLY A 10 -1.87 32.43 -23.55
C GLY A 10 -1.76 31.09 -22.81
N VAL A 11 -1.18 31.12 -21.61
CA VAL A 11 -1.21 29.99 -20.67
C VAL A 11 -2.64 29.87 -20.15
N PHE A 12 -3.38 28.87 -20.63
CA PHE A 12 -4.65 28.48 -20.02
C PHE A 12 -4.34 27.70 -18.74
N ALA A 13 -4.42 28.37 -17.59
CA ALA A 13 -4.57 27.68 -16.32
C ALA A 13 -5.98 27.05 -16.29
N THR A 14 -6.06 25.74 -16.47
CA THR A 14 -7.28 24.99 -16.18
C THR A 14 -7.47 24.99 -14.66
N LEU A 15 -8.30 25.90 -14.16
CA LEU A 15 -8.91 25.79 -12.85
C LEU A 15 -9.75 24.51 -12.84
N VAL A 16 -9.24 23.45 -12.22
CA VAL A 16 -10.06 22.31 -11.82
C VAL A 16 -10.99 22.82 -10.74
N ALA A 17 -12.24 23.09 -11.11
CA ALA A 17 -13.28 23.39 -10.15
C ALA A 17 -13.55 22.09 -9.37
N PHE A 18 -13.16 22.05 -8.10
CA PHE A 18 -13.63 21.02 -7.17
C PHE A 18 -15.15 21.19 -7.03
N THR A 19 -15.91 20.40 -7.78
CA THR A 19 -17.33 20.20 -7.51
C THR A 19 -17.43 19.59 -6.12
N SER A 20 -18.22 20.17 -5.23
CA SER A 20 -18.55 19.55 -3.95
C SER A 20 -19.04 18.13 -4.21
N GLY A 21 -18.35 17.11 -3.69
CA GLY A 21 -18.65 15.72 -3.99
C GLY A 21 -20.05 15.31 -3.52
N GLU A 22 -20.66 14.38 -4.24
CA GLU A 22 -22.01 13.87 -3.97
C GLU A 22 -21.98 12.90 -2.77
N LEU A 23 -22.90 13.05 -1.82
CA LEU A 23 -23.01 12.11 -0.70
C LEU A 23 -23.29 10.70 -1.21
N ALA A 24 -22.56 9.71 -0.69
CA ALA A 24 -22.76 8.33 -1.09
C ALA A 24 -24.11 7.81 -0.59
N GLN A 25 -24.80 7.08 -1.44
CA GLN A 25 -26.04 6.41 -1.07
C GLN A 25 -25.74 5.11 -0.33
N ILE A 26 -26.69 4.65 0.50
CA ILE A 26 -26.59 3.33 1.14
C ILE A 26 -26.73 2.24 0.08
N CYS A 27 -25.86 1.23 0.13
CA CYS A 27 -25.99 0.06 -0.72
C CYS A 27 -27.09 -0.89 -0.23
N LEU A 28 -28.34 -0.65 -0.66
CA LEU A 28 -29.51 -1.48 -0.31
C LEU A 28 -29.90 -2.44 -1.44
N PRO A 29 -30.08 -3.74 -1.18
CA PRO A 29 -30.65 -4.67 -2.16
C PRO A 29 -32.10 -4.30 -2.55
N PRO A 30 -32.51 -4.49 -3.81
CA PRO A 30 -31.66 -4.83 -4.96
C PRO A 30 -30.84 -3.59 -5.36
N VAL A 31 -29.54 -3.77 -5.57
CA VAL A 31 -28.63 -2.69 -6.03
C VAL A 31 -28.43 -2.90 -7.53
N PRO A 32 -29.36 -2.48 -8.41
CA PRO A 32 -29.24 -2.76 -9.85
C PRO A 32 -28.04 -2.05 -10.50
N PHE A 33 -27.33 -1.18 -9.77
CA PHE A 33 -26.26 -0.34 -10.30
C PHE A 33 -24.87 -0.66 -9.75
N CYS A 34 -24.75 -1.28 -8.57
CA CYS A 34 -23.45 -1.73 -8.04
C CYS A 34 -23.25 -3.20 -8.37
N LEU A 35 -22.69 -3.44 -9.55
CA LEU A 35 -22.43 -4.76 -10.06
C LEU A 35 -20.94 -4.89 -10.31
N LEU A 36 -20.41 -6.09 -10.09
CA LEU A 36 -19.00 -6.39 -10.26
C LEU A 36 -18.52 -6.13 -11.70
N GLU A 37 -19.38 -6.40 -12.68
CA GLU A 37 -19.18 -6.08 -14.10
C GLU A 37 -18.95 -4.58 -14.38
N ASN A 38 -19.37 -3.71 -13.46
CA ASN A 38 -19.12 -2.26 -13.50
C ASN A 38 -18.00 -1.84 -12.53
N ASN A 39 -17.17 -2.77 -12.03
CA ASN A 39 -16.13 -2.50 -11.05
C ASN A 39 -16.68 -1.86 -9.76
N CYS A 40 -17.87 -2.28 -9.32
CA CYS A 40 -18.51 -1.79 -8.10
C CYS A 40 -18.78 -2.94 -7.12
N VAL A 41 -18.30 -2.79 -5.88
CA VAL A 41 -18.50 -3.77 -4.81
C VAL A 41 -18.86 -3.03 -3.52
N CYS A 42 -20.03 -3.32 -2.97
CA CYS A 42 -20.41 -2.75 -1.68
C CYS A 42 -19.67 -3.41 -0.52
N THR A 43 -19.45 -2.64 0.56
CA THR A 43 -18.87 -3.13 1.80
C THR A 43 -19.62 -4.37 2.31
N SER A 44 -18.93 -5.51 2.36
CA SER A 44 -19.53 -6.80 2.66
C SER A 44 -18.54 -7.74 3.31
N LYS A 45 -19.03 -8.56 4.25
CA LYS A 45 -18.30 -9.70 4.81
C LYS A 45 -18.58 -11.00 4.05
N LYS A 46 -19.51 -10.98 3.10
CA LYS A 46 -19.87 -12.16 2.31
C LYS A 46 -18.87 -12.32 1.17
N SER A 47 -18.31 -13.53 1.02
CA SER A 47 -17.46 -13.85 -0.13
C SER A 47 -18.22 -13.61 -1.45
N PRO A 48 -17.55 -13.07 -2.50
CA PRO A 48 -18.18 -12.86 -3.80
C PRO A 48 -18.49 -14.18 -4.54
N ILE A 49 -17.86 -15.29 -4.14
CA ILE A 49 -18.08 -16.64 -4.68
C ILE A 49 -18.34 -17.63 -3.51
N PRO A 50 -18.72 -18.91 -3.76
CA PRO A 50 -18.86 -19.88 -2.68
C PRO A 50 -17.61 -19.94 -1.80
N THR A 51 -17.79 -19.89 -0.48
CA THR A 51 -16.68 -19.76 0.47
C THR A 51 -15.69 -20.92 0.34
N GLU A 52 -16.19 -22.13 0.14
CA GLU A 52 -15.42 -23.36 -0.06
C GLU A 52 -14.56 -23.36 -1.34
N GLU A 53 -14.92 -22.53 -2.32
CA GLU A 53 -14.17 -22.33 -3.56
C GLU A 53 -13.26 -21.09 -3.48
N THR A 54 -13.34 -20.29 -2.42
CA THR A 54 -12.56 -19.04 -2.30
C THR A 54 -11.12 -19.35 -1.90
N PRO A 55 -10.06 -18.91 -2.62
CA PRO A 55 -8.69 -19.05 -2.12
C PRO A 55 -8.48 -18.17 -0.88
N GLN A 56 -7.68 -18.63 0.09
CA GLN A 56 -7.30 -17.76 1.20
C GLN A 56 -6.11 -16.90 0.78
N LEU A 57 -6.36 -15.63 0.52
CA LEU A 57 -5.34 -14.66 0.16
C LEU A 57 -4.74 -14.00 1.41
N ILE A 58 -3.42 -13.86 1.45
CA ILE A 58 -2.68 -13.19 2.52
C ILE A 58 -1.71 -12.21 1.89
N SER A 59 -1.78 -10.95 2.31
CA SER A 59 -0.83 -9.93 1.91
C SER A 59 0.04 -9.48 3.07
N LEU A 60 1.34 -9.69 2.92
CA LEU A 60 2.35 -9.12 3.81
C LEU A 60 2.61 -7.69 3.37
N THR A 61 2.56 -6.75 4.31
CA THR A 61 2.76 -5.34 4.01
C THR A 61 3.77 -4.68 4.93
N PHE A 62 4.62 -3.84 4.35
CA PHE A 62 5.69 -3.11 5.02
C PHE A 62 5.51 -1.62 4.73
N SER A 63 5.53 -0.78 5.77
CA SER A 63 5.29 0.67 5.65
C SER A 63 6.44 1.44 6.30
N GLU A 64 7.61 1.43 5.66
CA GLU A 64 8.84 2.03 6.19
C GLU A 64 9.85 2.30 5.09
N SER A 65 10.85 3.12 5.39
CA SER A 65 11.94 3.45 4.45
C SER A 65 12.71 2.19 4.06
N VAL A 66 12.84 1.97 2.75
CA VAL A 66 13.57 0.82 2.23
C VAL A 66 15.06 1.10 2.33
N THR A 67 15.78 0.34 3.17
CA THR A 67 17.24 0.47 3.31
C THR A 67 17.96 -0.79 2.84
N ASP A 68 19.25 -0.66 2.53
CA ASP A 68 20.11 -1.79 2.15
C ASP A 68 20.15 -2.89 3.22
N ASP A 69 20.17 -2.50 4.50
CA ASP A 69 20.20 -3.40 5.65
C ASP A 69 18.89 -4.20 5.77
N LEU A 70 17.73 -3.52 5.74
CA LEU A 70 16.43 -4.18 5.81
C LEU A 70 16.21 -5.13 4.63
N TYR A 71 16.56 -4.72 3.42
CA TYR A 71 16.48 -5.60 2.27
C TYR A 71 17.38 -6.84 2.43
N THR A 72 18.67 -6.64 2.73
CA THR A 72 19.67 -7.71 2.67
C THR A 72 19.55 -8.68 3.86
N ASN A 73 19.27 -8.14 5.06
CA ASN A 73 19.35 -8.91 6.31
C ASN A 73 17.97 -9.33 6.84
N LEU A 74 16.86 -8.75 6.34
CA LEU A 74 15.52 -9.08 6.79
C LEU A 74 14.63 -9.60 5.66
N TRP A 75 14.31 -8.76 4.67
CA TRP A 75 13.27 -9.10 3.69
C TRP A 75 13.72 -10.13 2.66
N ALA A 76 14.91 -9.99 2.07
CA ALA A 76 15.40 -10.95 1.08
C ALA A 76 15.52 -12.37 1.65
N PRO A 77 16.13 -12.59 2.84
CA PRO A 77 16.19 -13.92 3.45
C PRO A 77 14.81 -14.48 3.88
N LEU A 78 13.86 -13.61 4.25
CA LEU A 78 12.53 -14.04 4.66
C LEU A 78 11.60 -14.34 3.49
N LEU A 79 11.71 -13.62 2.37
CA LEU A 79 10.68 -13.63 1.32
C LEU A 79 11.15 -14.29 0.03
N LEU A 80 12.41 -14.08 -0.39
CA LEU A 80 12.89 -14.58 -1.68
C LEU A 80 13.06 -16.10 -1.65
N GLY A 81 12.76 -16.75 -2.78
CA GLY A 81 12.85 -18.20 -2.96
C GLY A 81 11.66 -19.00 -2.42
N ARG A 82 10.67 -18.33 -1.79
CA ARG A 82 9.41 -18.95 -1.40
C ARG A 82 8.43 -18.95 -2.56
N THR A 83 7.58 -19.97 -2.62
CA THR A 83 6.56 -20.11 -3.66
C THR A 83 5.17 -20.36 -3.06
N ASN A 84 4.15 -19.93 -3.78
CA ASN A 84 2.76 -20.31 -3.56
C ASN A 84 2.49 -21.75 -4.07
N PRO A 85 1.32 -22.34 -3.75
CA PRO A 85 0.97 -23.72 -4.13
C PRO A 85 0.95 -23.99 -5.64
N ASP A 86 0.79 -22.94 -6.46
CA ASP A 86 0.86 -23.02 -7.92
C ASP A 86 2.30 -22.99 -8.48
N GLY A 87 3.31 -22.93 -7.59
CA GLY A 87 4.73 -22.88 -7.93
C GLY A 87 5.26 -21.49 -8.28
N ALA A 88 4.41 -20.46 -8.30
CA ALA A 88 4.84 -19.09 -8.53
C ALA A 88 5.56 -18.52 -7.29
N PRO A 89 6.53 -17.61 -7.43
CA PRO A 89 7.08 -16.87 -6.29
C PRO A 89 5.99 -16.15 -5.50
N ILE A 90 6.15 -16.08 -4.18
CA ILE A 90 5.25 -15.27 -3.35
C ILE A 90 5.42 -13.79 -3.66
N SER A 91 4.41 -12.98 -3.29
CA SER A 91 4.51 -11.51 -3.34
C SER A 91 4.08 -10.86 -2.02
N ALA A 92 4.33 -9.56 -1.92
CA ALA A 92 4.13 -8.68 -0.77
C ALA A 92 4.05 -7.23 -1.25
N THR A 93 3.53 -6.33 -0.42
CA THR A 93 3.40 -4.89 -0.75
C THR A 93 4.26 -4.02 0.15
N PHE A 94 5.08 -3.17 -0.44
CA PHE A 94 5.91 -2.19 0.26
C PHE A 94 5.34 -0.79 0.02
N PHE A 95 4.77 -0.17 1.06
CA PHE A 95 4.37 1.23 1.02
C PHE A 95 5.57 2.09 1.42
N VAL A 96 6.19 2.72 0.42
CA VAL A 96 7.51 3.34 0.56
C VAL A 96 7.39 4.83 0.86
N PRO A 97 7.92 5.34 1.99
CA PRO A 97 8.09 6.76 2.25
C PRO A 97 9.36 7.31 1.57
N HIS A 98 9.49 8.63 1.44
CA HIS A 98 10.67 9.21 0.77
C HIS A 98 11.94 9.18 1.63
N GLU A 99 11.86 9.72 2.85
CA GLU A 99 13.08 10.02 3.61
C GLU A 99 13.86 8.74 3.93
N TYR A 100 15.18 8.78 3.73
CA TYR A 100 16.12 7.66 3.94
C TYR A 100 15.93 6.41 3.08
N THR A 101 15.06 6.45 2.07
CA THR A 101 14.86 5.33 1.13
C THR A 101 16.02 5.20 0.13
N ASP A 102 16.51 3.97 -0.03
CA ASP A 102 17.40 3.53 -1.09
C ASP A 102 16.56 3.06 -2.29
N TYR A 103 16.42 3.92 -3.29
CA TYR A 103 15.57 3.65 -4.46
C TYR A 103 16.12 2.55 -5.36
N ARG A 104 17.42 2.22 -5.26
CA ARG A 104 17.96 1.02 -5.92
C ARG A 104 17.44 -0.25 -5.24
N ARG A 105 17.21 -0.24 -3.92
CA ARG A 105 16.54 -1.35 -3.21
C ARG A 105 15.03 -1.39 -3.42
N VAL A 106 14.38 -0.25 -3.61
CA VAL A 106 12.98 -0.21 -4.08
C VAL A 106 12.86 -0.87 -5.45
N HIS A 107 13.80 -0.58 -6.36
CA HIS A 107 13.87 -1.24 -7.67
C HIS A 107 14.01 -2.76 -7.56
N ASP A 108 14.93 -3.27 -6.74
CA ASP A 108 15.09 -4.72 -6.56
C ASP A 108 13.81 -5.38 -6.05
N LEU A 109 13.11 -4.75 -5.10
CA LEU A 109 11.86 -5.29 -4.59
C LEU A 109 10.85 -5.46 -5.73
N TYR A 110 10.67 -4.41 -6.53
CA TYR A 110 9.81 -4.44 -7.71
C TYR A 110 10.25 -5.48 -8.75
N ALA A 111 11.55 -5.56 -9.06
CA ALA A 111 12.10 -6.52 -10.02
C ALA A 111 11.92 -7.99 -9.57
N ASN A 112 11.83 -8.24 -8.26
CA ASN A 112 11.51 -9.56 -7.70
C ASN A 112 10.00 -9.84 -7.59
N GLY A 113 9.15 -8.99 -8.17
CA GLY A 113 7.70 -9.20 -8.23
C GLY A 113 6.95 -8.80 -6.97
N PHE A 114 7.58 -8.02 -6.08
CA PHE A 114 6.87 -7.33 -5.00
C PHE A 114 6.18 -6.06 -5.52
N GLU A 115 5.05 -5.73 -4.92
CA GLU A 115 4.34 -4.49 -5.22
C GLU A 115 4.97 -3.31 -4.48
N ILE A 116 5.08 -2.18 -5.16
CA ILE A 116 5.49 -0.90 -4.56
C ILE A 116 4.29 0.04 -4.53
N GLY A 117 3.86 0.40 -3.32
CA GLY A 117 2.89 1.45 -3.04
C GLY A 117 3.52 2.67 -2.39
N VAL A 118 2.71 3.69 -2.13
CA VAL A 118 3.17 4.97 -1.60
C VAL A 118 2.85 5.13 -0.10
N ASN A 119 3.82 5.63 0.68
CA ASN A 119 3.64 6.05 2.07
C ASN A 119 4.07 7.50 2.33
N SER A 120 3.67 8.42 1.45
CA SER A 120 3.95 9.87 1.46
C SER A 120 5.43 10.27 1.29
N ILE A 121 5.70 11.56 1.06
CA ILE A 121 7.06 12.09 1.04
C ILE A 121 7.55 12.26 2.48
N THR A 122 6.82 13.03 3.27
CA THR A 122 7.32 13.48 4.58
C THR A 122 7.24 12.41 5.65
N SER A 123 6.34 11.43 5.48
CA SER A 123 6.00 10.44 6.50
C SER A 123 5.81 11.06 7.89
N ASN A 124 5.20 12.25 7.93
CA ASN A 124 4.97 13.02 9.15
C ASN A 124 4.37 12.15 10.27
N TYR A 125 5.01 12.16 11.43
CA TYR A 125 4.60 11.33 12.58
C TYR A 125 3.33 11.87 13.27
N SER A 126 2.95 13.11 13.01
CA SER A 126 1.77 13.73 13.63
C SER A 126 0.49 13.24 12.96
N GLU A 127 -0.34 12.49 13.67
CA GLU A 127 -1.71 12.14 13.22
C GLU A 127 -2.51 13.39 12.83
N LEU A 128 -2.35 14.49 13.58
CA LEU A 128 -3.05 15.75 13.30
C LEU A 128 -2.70 16.34 11.92
N TYR A 129 -1.46 16.14 11.44
CA TYR A 129 -1.05 16.58 10.11
C TYR A 129 -1.92 15.93 9.04
N TRP A 130 -2.11 14.61 9.12
CA TRP A 130 -2.94 13.85 8.17
C TRP A 130 -4.42 14.14 8.35
N ALA A 131 -4.89 14.26 9.60
CA ALA A 131 -6.30 14.51 9.92
C ALA A 131 -6.79 15.92 9.54
N THR A 132 -5.89 16.86 9.21
CA THR A 132 -6.24 18.26 8.90
C THR A 132 -5.63 18.77 7.60
N ALA A 133 -5.02 17.88 6.81
CA ALA A 133 -4.42 18.23 5.54
C ALA A 133 -5.45 18.79 4.54
N SER A 134 -4.98 19.47 3.51
CA SER A 134 -5.83 19.80 2.36
C SER A 134 -5.67 18.74 1.27
N VAL A 135 -6.60 18.67 0.32
CA VAL A 135 -6.45 17.83 -0.88
C VAL A 135 -5.10 18.12 -1.56
N ASP A 136 -4.76 19.39 -1.77
CA ASP A 136 -3.50 19.80 -2.40
C ASP A 136 -2.26 19.33 -1.62
N THR A 137 -2.31 19.39 -0.28
CA THR A 137 -1.23 18.87 0.57
C THR A 137 -1.07 17.36 0.39
N LEU A 138 -2.17 16.62 0.41
CA LEU A 138 -2.13 15.16 0.25
C LEU A 138 -1.72 14.77 -1.17
N VAL A 139 -2.15 15.50 -2.21
CA VAL A 139 -1.66 15.29 -3.59
C VAL A 139 -0.14 15.49 -3.64
N GLN A 140 0.39 16.56 -3.05
CA GLN A 140 1.84 16.78 -3.00
C GLN A 140 2.59 15.67 -2.24
N GLU A 141 2.00 15.13 -1.17
CA GLU A 141 2.58 14.03 -0.40
C GLU A 141 2.59 12.70 -1.17
N PHE A 142 1.46 12.34 -1.78
CA PHE A 142 1.27 11.01 -2.34
C PHE A 142 1.64 10.94 -3.82
N ASP A 143 1.15 11.85 -4.66
CA ASP A 143 1.56 11.89 -6.07
C ASP A 143 3.03 12.31 -6.23
N GLY A 144 3.48 13.22 -5.36
CA GLY A 144 4.89 13.58 -5.30
C GLY A 144 5.78 12.37 -4.97
N GLN A 145 5.39 11.54 -4.00
CA GLN A 145 6.15 10.32 -3.70
C GLN A 145 6.05 9.27 -4.81
N ARG A 146 4.90 9.13 -5.49
CA ARG A 146 4.80 8.29 -6.69
C ARG A 146 5.79 8.75 -7.77
N THR A 147 5.87 10.05 -8.00
CA THR A 147 6.81 10.68 -8.94
C THR A 147 8.27 10.37 -8.56
N ILE A 148 8.61 10.52 -7.28
CA ILE A 148 9.95 10.21 -6.76
C ILE A 148 10.28 8.72 -6.96
N ILE A 149 9.39 7.80 -6.56
CA ILE A 149 9.60 6.36 -6.74
C ILE A 149 9.77 6.02 -8.22
N SER A 150 8.84 6.46 -9.07
CA SER A 150 8.87 6.15 -10.49
C SER A 150 10.19 6.60 -11.13
N HIS A 151 10.62 7.82 -10.83
CA HIS A 151 11.84 8.38 -11.38
C HIS A 151 13.11 7.74 -10.81
N PHE A 152 13.28 7.71 -9.48
CA PHE A 152 14.55 7.30 -8.86
C PHE A 152 14.70 5.80 -8.67
N ALA A 153 13.61 5.02 -8.66
CA ALA A 153 13.65 3.56 -8.69
C ALA A 153 13.44 3.00 -10.10
N THR A 154 13.19 3.82 -11.12
CA THR A 154 12.92 3.35 -12.49
C THR A 154 11.76 2.35 -12.52
N ILE A 155 10.63 2.73 -11.92
CA ILE A 155 9.41 1.93 -11.89
C ILE A 155 8.35 2.65 -12.73
N PRO A 156 7.63 1.98 -13.63
CA PRO A 156 6.51 2.59 -14.35
C PRO A 156 5.50 3.18 -13.36
N GLY A 157 5.13 4.46 -13.54
CA GLY A 157 4.24 5.15 -12.61
C GLY A 157 2.86 4.50 -12.55
N GLU A 158 2.44 3.87 -13.64
CA GLU A 158 1.20 3.09 -13.78
C GLU A 158 1.17 1.80 -12.93
N ASP A 159 2.32 1.31 -12.47
CA ASP A 159 2.39 0.14 -11.59
C ASP A 159 2.32 0.53 -10.10
N ILE A 160 2.43 1.83 -9.78
CA ILE A 160 2.41 2.35 -8.42
C ILE A 160 1.00 2.87 -8.10
N VAL A 161 0.09 1.93 -7.84
CA VAL A 161 -1.35 2.20 -7.73
C VAL A 161 -1.92 2.15 -6.31
N GLY A 162 -1.16 1.61 -5.36
CA GLY A 162 -1.57 1.49 -3.96
C GLY A 162 -1.08 2.65 -3.09
N VAL A 163 -1.94 3.11 -2.18
CA VAL A 163 -1.60 4.13 -1.18
C VAL A 163 -1.90 3.68 0.24
N ARG A 164 -1.04 4.08 1.18
CA ARG A 164 -1.28 3.95 2.62
C ARG A 164 -0.86 5.22 3.33
N THR A 165 -1.77 5.78 4.12
CA THR A 165 -1.54 6.99 4.90
C THR A 165 -0.71 6.66 6.15
N PRO A 166 0.34 7.41 6.49
CA PRO A 166 1.09 7.21 7.73
C PRO A 166 0.16 7.26 8.96
N GLN A 167 0.50 6.47 9.98
CA GLN A 167 -0.34 6.24 11.16
C GLN A 167 -1.76 5.70 10.87
N LEU A 168 -2.04 5.28 9.63
CA LEU A 168 -3.38 4.86 9.19
C LEU A 168 -4.44 5.97 9.37
N GLN A 169 -4.01 7.23 9.39
CA GLN A 169 -4.86 8.37 9.74
C GLN A 169 -5.48 9.03 8.51
N LEU A 170 -6.67 8.58 8.11
CA LEU A 170 -7.44 9.22 7.05
C LEU A 170 -8.14 10.51 7.50
N GLN A 171 -8.43 11.36 6.51
CA GLN A 171 -9.23 12.59 6.60
C GLN A 171 -10.50 12.48 5.74
N GLY A 172 -11.22 11.37 5.87
CA GLY A 172 -12.46 11.12 5.14
C GLY A 172 -12.34 11.32 3.64
N ASP A 173 -13.29 12.06 3.06
CA ASP A 173 -13.34 12.33 1.63
C ASP A 173 -12.12 13.09 1.12
N VAL A 174 -11.50 13.96 1.94
CA VAL A 174 -10.31 14.74 1.53
C VAL A 174 -9.13 13.83 1.18
N SER A 175 -8.94 12.73 1.92
CA SER A 175 -7.91 11.75 1.59
C SER A 175 -8.22 11.03 0.29
N ILE A 176 -9.46 10.60 0.10
CA ILE A 176 -9.87 9.85 -1.09
C ILE A 176 -9.84 10.74 -2.35
N ASP A 177 -10.31 11.98 -2.25
CA ASP A 177 -10.23 12.99 -3.32
C ASP A 177 -8.79 13.18 -3.80
N ALA A 178 -7.84 13.28 -2.86
CA ALA A 178 -6.43 13.41 -3.19
C ALA A 178 -5.88 12.15 -3.89
N PHE A 179 -6.30 10.97 -3.44
CA PHE A 179 -5.86 9.71 -4.05
C PHE A 179 -6.41 9.53 -5.46
N VAL A 180 -7.68 9.86 -5.67
CA VAL A 180 -8.33 9.85 -6.99
C VAL A 180 -7.70 10.89 -7.91
N ALA A 181 -7.45 12.11 -7.43
CA ALA A 181 -6.79 13.16 -8.20
C ALA A 181 -5.36 12.77 -8.60
N ALA A 182 -4.67 12.03 -7.75
CA ALA A 182 -3.37 11.44 -8.04
C ALA A 182 -3.48 10.19 -8.93
N GLY A 183 -4.66 9.61 -9.15
CA GLY A 183 -4.83 8.40 -9.96
C GLY A 183 -4.31 7.12 -9.30
N PHE A 184 -4.39 7.03 -7.97
CA PHE A 184 -4.27 5.75 -7.27
C PHE A 184 -5.54 4.92 -7.45
N GLU A 185 -5.43 3.60 -7.37
CA GLU A 185 -6.56 2.68 -7.54
C GLU A 185 -7.17 2.24 -6.21
N TYR A 186 -6.35 2.13 -5.16
CA TYR A 186 -6.82 1.62 -3.88
C TYR A 186 -6.08 2.22 -2.68
N ASP A 187 -6.81 2.39 -1.57
CA ASP A 187 -6.27 2.70 -0.25
C ASP A 187 -6.17 1.44 0.63
N SER A 188 -5.12 1.35 1.44
CA SER A 188 -5.03 0.38 2.54
C SER A 188 -4.66 1.08 3.85
N SER A 189 -5.49 2.01 4.30
CA SER A 189 -5.33 2.71 5.58
C SER A 189 -6.47 2.41 6.56
N TRP A 190 -7.64 1.98 6.09
CA TRP A 190 -8.82 1.81 6.93
C TRP A 190 -8.86 0.44 7.62
N SER A 191 -8.61 0.43 8.94
CA SER A 191 -8.71 -0.78 9.77
C SER A 191 -10.15 -1.19 10.10
N SER A 192 -10.39 -2.50 10.20
CA SER A 192 -11.62 -3.11 10.74
C SER A 192 -11.27 -4.02 11.93
N THR A 193 -12.27 -4.31 12.77
CA THR A 193 -12.06 -5.22 13.91
C THR A 193 -11.84 -6.65 13.43
N SER A 194 -11.25 -7.48 14.30
CA SER A 194 -11.07 -8.92 14.00
C SER A 194 -12.40 -9.70 13.89
N LEU A 195 -13.53 -9.08 14.26
CA LEU A 195 -14.89 -9.62 14.15
C LEU A 195 -15.62 -9.13 12.89
N ASP A 196 -15.00 -8.19 12.16
CA ASP A 196 -15.53 -7.60 10.95
C ASP A 196 -14.58 -7.84 9.75
N PRO A 197 -14.42 -9.10 9.30
CA PRO A 197 -13.57 -9.44 8.17
C PRO A 197 -14.23 -9.03 6.85
N TYR A 198 -14.00 -7.79 6.41
CA TYR A 198 -14.51 -7.28 5.15
C TYR A 198 -13.64 -7.72 3.98
N PHE A 199 -14.28 -8.03 2.84
CA PHE A 199 -13.59 -8.10 1.55
C PHE A 199 -13.25 -6.70 1.07
N PRO A 200 -12.30 -6.53 0.12
CA PRO A 200 -12.13 -5.26 -0.58
C PRO A 200 -13.45 -4.79 -1.20
N TYR A 201 -13.68 -3.48 -1.16
CA TYR A 201 -14.92 -2.87 -1.64
C TYR A 201 -14.62 -1.51 -2.26
N THR A 202 -15.57 -0.96 -3.00
CA THR A 202 -15.45 0.36 -3.61
C THR A 202 -16.25 1.41 -2.86
N LEU A 203 -15.86 2.67 -3.03
CA LEU A 203 -16.52 3.83 -2.44
C LEU A 203 -17.59 4.46 -3.35
N ASP A 204 -18.10 3.71 -4.32
CA ASP A 204 -19.29 4.11 -5.10
C ASP A 204 -20.50 4.36 -4.18
N TYR A 205 -20.63 3.56 -3.12
CA TYR A 205 -21.70 3.63 -2.12
C TYR A 205 -21.13 3.80 -0.72
N LEU A 206 -21.98 4.24 0.20
CA LEU A 206 -21.60 4.51 1.59
C LEU A 206 -21.14 3.22 2.26
N SER A 207 -19.91 3.23 2.77
CA SER A 207 -19.36 2.11 3.52
C SER A 207 -20.07 1.94 4.86
N HIS A 208 -20.30 0.69 5.24
CA HIS A 208 -20.78 0.32 6.56
C HIS A 208 -19.67 -0.17 7.49
N GLN A 209 -18.40 -0.08 7.06
CA GLN A 209 -17.27 -0.34 7.92
C GLN A 209 -17.25 0.69 9.06
N GLU A 210 -16.99 0.22 10.28
CA GLU A 210 -16.92 1.11 11.44
C GLU A 210 -15.82 2.16 11.24
N CYS A 211 -16.16 3.42 11.52
CA CYS A 211 -15.19 4.49 11.58
C CYS A 211 -14.60 4.56 12.99
N ARG A 212 -13.34 4.16 13.15
CA ARG A 212 -12.69 4.09 14.46
C ARG A 212 -12.43 5.48 15.04
N LEU A 213 -12.46 5.55 16.37
CA LEU A 213 -12.18 6.79 17.11
C LEU A 213 -10.81 7.37 16.71
N GLY A 214 -10.79 8.65 16.35
CA GLY A 214 -9.59 9.37 15.89
C GLY A 214 -9.47 9.47 14.36
N THR A 215 -10.13 8.57 13.61
CA THR A 215 -10.15 8.61 12.14
C THR A 215 -11.40 9.32 11.63
N THR A 216 -11.27 10.07 10.53
CA THR A 216 -12.42 10.54 9.74
C THR A 216 -12.56 9.63 8.53
N CYS A 217 -13.75 9.12 8.26
CA CYS A 217 -14.01 8.19 7.18
C CYS A 217 -14.85 8.84 6.06
N PRO A 218 -14.66 8.43 4.79
CA PRO A 218 -15.35 9.04 3.65
C PRO A 218 -16.85 8.77 3.70
N ILE A 219 -17.63 9.77 3.31
CA ILE A 219 -19.10 9.71 3.23
C ILE A 219 -19.65 10.10 1.85
N GLN A 220 -18.78 10.54 0.94
CA GLN A 220 -19.11 10.87 -0.45
C GLN A 220 -18.85 9.68 -1.36
N SER A 221 -19.46 9.70 -2.54
CA SER A 221 -19.26 8.70 -3.57
C SER A 221 -17.95 8.97 -4.31
N HIS A 222 -17.07 7.98 -4.34
CA HIS A 222 -15.81 7.96 -5.10
C HIS A 222 -15.82 6.76 -6.05
N PRO A 223 -16.53 6.84 -7.19
CA PRO A 223 -16.80 5.69 -8.04
C PRO A 223 -15.53 4.97 -8.50
N GLY A 224 -15.50 3.65 -8.33
CA GLY A 224 -14.39 2.80 -8.75
C GLY A 224 -13.11 2.89 -7.90
N PHE A 225 -13.06 3.75 -6.87
CA PHE A 225 -11.93 3.79 -5.93
C PHE A 225 -12.09 2.69 -4.87
N TRP A 226 -11.04 1.87 -4.70
CA TRP A 226 -11.08 0.69 -3.84
C TRP A 226 -10.54 0.97 -2.44
N VAL A 227 -11.13 0.31 -1.46
CA VAL A 227 -10.59 0.15 -0.10
C VAL A 227 -10.19 -1.30 0.07
N ALA A 228 -8.91 -1.52 0.40
CA ALA A 228 -8.36 -2.80 0.83
C ALA A 228 -8.23 -2.78 2.37
N PRO A 229 -9.29 -3.19 3.11
CA PRO A 229 -9.36 -3.01 4.55
C PRO A 229 -8.26 -3.79 5.28
N ILE A 230 -7.81 -3.23 6.40
CA ILE A 230 -6.86 -3.90 7.30
C ILE A 230 -7.66 -4.57 8.41
N ILE A 231 -7.86 -5.88 8.31
CA ILE A 231 -8.55 -6.65 9.35
C ILE A 231 -7.59 -6.85 10.53
N ASP A 232 -7.86 -6.18 11.64
CA ASP A 232 -7.04 -6.26 12.84
C ASP A 232 -6.81 -7.72 13.25
N ARG A 233 -5.59 -8.00 13.70
CA ARG A 233 -5.27 -9.27 14.34
C ARG A 233 -5.73 -9.21 15.78
N ARG A 234 -5.92 -10.38 16.39
CA ARG A 234 -6.28 -10.45 17.81
C ARG A 234 -5.29 -11.30 18.59
N ARG A 235 -5.16 -10.95 19.85
CA ARG A 235 -4.52 -11.81 20.85
C ARG A 235 -5.38 -11.92 22.09
N TYR A 236 -5.19 -13.01 22.82
CA TYR A 236 -5.78 -13.18 24.13
C TYR A 236 -4.83 -12.61 25.18
N THR A 237 -5.35 -11.73 26.05
CA THR A 237 -4.65 -11.22 27.23
C THR A 237 -5.06 -12.01 28.48
N ASP A 238 -4.59 -11.64 29.66
CA ASP A 238 -5.04 -12.24 30.92
C ASP A 238 -6.55 -12.07 31.17
N ARG A 239 -7.20 -11.11 30.50
CA ARG A 239 -8.59 -10.69 30.80
C ARG A 239 -9.54 -10.71 29.61
N SER A 240 -9.05 -10.44 28.40
CA SER A 240 -9.90 -10.29 27.23
C SER A 240 -9.15 -10.48 25.91
N TRP A 241 -9.92 -10.66 24.83
CA TRP A 241 -9.42 -10.47 23.48
C TRP A 241 -9.12 -8.98 23.24
N VAL A 242 -8.00 -8.71 22.58
CA VAL A 242 -7.58 -7.37 22.18
C VAL A 242 -7.16 -7.40 20.73
N ASP A 243 -7.66 -6.43 19.96
CA ASP A 243 -7.33 -6.22 18.56
C ASP A 243 -6.06 -5.35 18.42
N CYS A 244 -5.30 -5.61 17.36
CA CYS A 244 -4.07 -4.91 16.99
C CYS A 244 -3.95 -4.84 15.46
N ASN A 245 -3.63 -3.67 14.94
CA ASN A 245 -3.58 -3.41 13.50
C ASN A 245 -2.24 -3.79 12.84
N ASN A 246 -1.19 -4.03 13.63
CA ASN A 246 0.12 -4.48 13.16
C ASN A 246 0.80 -5.40 14.17
N LEU A 247 1.77 -6.20 13.72
CA LEU A 247 2.40 -7.23 14.56
C LEU A 247 3.16 -6.68 15.79
N SER A 248 3.77 -5.49 15.71
CA SER A 248 4.44 -4.85 16.85
C SER A 248 3.47 -4.50 17.96
N THR A 249 2.30 -3.94 17.62
CA THR A 249 1.26 -3.55 18.59
C THR A 249 0.47 -4.71 19.17
N CYS A 250 0.64 -5.92 18.64
CA CYS A 250 0.05 -7.12 19.21
C CYS A 250 0.78 -7.59 20.48
N TYR A 251 2.05 -7.20 20.70
CA TYR A 251 2.84 -7.56 21.90
C TYR A 251 2.85 -9.06 22.24
N VAL A 252 2.81 -9.93 21.22
CA VAL A 252 2.89 -11.39 21.40
C VAL A 252 4.34 -11.79 21.62
N ASN A 253 4.63 -12.33 22.79
CA ASN A 253 5.93 -12.83 23.20
C ASN A 253 5.85 -14.34 23.46
N GLY A 254 6.90 -15.07 23.12
CA GLY A 254 6.98 -16.50 23.30
C GLY A 254 8.20 -17.09 22.61
N THR A 255 8.26 -18.41 22.58
CA THR A 255 9.15 -19.18 21.70
C THR A 255 8.81 -18.94 20.23
N SER A 256 9.71 -19.34 19.32
CA SER A 256 9.44 -19.25 17.89
C SER A 256 8.22 -20.08 17.48
N ASP A 257 7.98 -21.23 18.12
CA ASP A 257 6.81 -22.06 17.86
C ASP A 257 5.51 -21.38 18.32
N GLU A 258 5.47 -20.81 19.53
CA GLU A 258 4.27 -20.11 20.02
C GLU A 258 3.90 -18.89 19.17
N ILE A 259 4.90 -18.16 18.66
CA ILE A 259 4.69 -17.02 17.75
C ILE A 259 4.15 -17.52 16.40
N ALA A 260 4.74 -18.57 15.83
CA ALA A 260 4.29 -19.16 14.58
C ALA A 260 2.85 -19.67 14.70
N GLU A 261 2.55 -20.40 15.78
CA GLU A 261 1.22 -20.91 16.06
C GLU A 261 0.19 -19.78 16.25
N TRP A 262 0.56 -18.67 16.89
CA TRP A 262 -0.34 -17.52 17.01
C TRP A 262 -0.73 -16.96 15.64
N LEU A 263 0.25 -16.77 14.76
CA LEU A 263 0.00 -16.29 13.39
C LEU A 263 -0.87 -17.29 12.60
N LEU A 264 -0.56 -18.58 12.68
CA LEU A 264 -1.31 -19.65 12.00
C LEU A 264 -2.75 -19.76 12.50
N ARG A 265 -2.97 -19.65 13.83
CA ARG A 265 -4.34 -19.59 14.40
C ARG A 265 -5.12 -18.39 13.90
N GLY A 266 -4.44 -17.26 13.69
CA GLY A 266 -5.00 -16.10 13.02
C GLY A 266 -5.54 -16.49 11.65
N ILE A 267 -4.66 -16.96 10.75
CA ILE A 267 -5.07 -17.38 9.39
C ILE A 267 -6.23 -18.37 9.42
N GLU A 268 -6.15 -19.40 10.27
CA GLU A 268 -7.17 -20.45 10.30
C GLU A 268 -8.55 -19.91 10.68
N GLN A 269 -8.61 -18.85 11.50
CA GLN A 269 -9.87 -18.20 11.84
C GLN A 269 -10.55 -17.58 10.62
N GLU A 270 -9.81 -16.86 9.76
CA GLU A 270 -10.39 -16.35 8.52
C GLU A 270 -10.62 -17.45 7.48
N ARG A 271 -9.70 -18.41 7.36
CA ARG A 271 -9.75 -19.51 6.38
C ARG A 271 -10.94 -20.45 6.59
N SER A 272 -11.29 -20.70 7.85
CA SER A 272 -12.49 -21.48 8.24
C SER A 272 -13.76 -20.61 8.34
N GLY A 273 -13.61 -19.28 8.28
CA GLY A 273 -14.68 -18.30 8.31
C GLY A 273 -15.18 -17.94 6.92
N ASN A 274 -15.12 -16.65 6.57
CA ASN A 274 -15.58 -16.14 5.28
C ASN A 274 -14.48 -16.08 4.20
N ARG A 275 -13.23 -16.43 4.53
CA ARG A 275 -12.05 -16.31 3.67
C ARG A 275 -11.77 -14.90 3.14
N ALA A 276 -12.12 -13.88 3.92
CA ALA A 276 -11.70 -12.52 3.60
C ALA A 276 -10.16 -12.45 3.49
N PRO A 277 -9.60 -11.68 2.54
CA PRO A 277 -8.16 -11.50 2.41
C PRO A 277 -7.56 -10.95 3.70
N ILE A 278 -6.42 -11.49 4.12
CA ILE A 278 -5.72 -11.05 5.34
C ILE A 278 -4.61 -10.07 4.96
N THR A 279 -4.63 -8.86 5.53
CA THR A 279 -3.52 -7.91 5.45
C THR A 279 -2.71 -7.96 6.73
N LEU A 280 -1.47 -8.47 6.67
CA LEU A 280 -0.53 -8.47 7.79
C LEU A 280 0.42 -7.27 7.67
N ILE A 281 0.33 -6.31 8.58
CA ILE A 281 1.31 -5.21 8.68
C ILE A 281 2.49 -5.69 9.53
N VAL A 282 3.66 -5.83 8.90
CA VAL A 282 4.87 -6.43 9.47
C VAL A 282 5.98 -5.38 9.56
N PRO A 283 5.93 -4.45 10.54
CA PRO A 283 6.98 -3.46 10.69
C PRO A 283 8.31 -4.13 11.10
N SER A 284 9.44 -3.67 10.57
CA SER A 284 10.74 -4.29 10.82
C SER A 284 11.17 -4.22 12.28
N ASP A 285 10.71 -3.21 13.03
CA ASP A 285 10.98 -3.03 14.45
C ASP A 285 10.46 -4.20 15.31
N TRP A 286 9.41 -4.89 14.86
CA TRP A 286 8.89 -6.09 15.49
C TRP A 286 9.98 -7.15 15.69
N PHE A 287 10.82 -7.33 14.67
CA PHE A 287 11.93 -8.29 14.70
C PHE A 287 13.03 -7.94 15.69
N ARG A 288 13.16 -6.65 16.02
CA ARG A 288 14.10 -6.16 17.04
C ARG A 288 13.50 -6.19 18.44
N MET A 289 12.21 -5.92 18.55
CA MET A 289 11.50 -5.80 19.81
C MET A 289 11.16 -7.16 20.43
N ILE A 290 10.86 -8.17 19.61
CA ILE A 290 10.39 -9.48 20.06
C ILE A 290 11.45 -10.54 19.72
N TYR A 291 12.18 -11.03 20.74
CA TYR A 291 13.38 -11.87 20.59
C TYR A 291 13.27 -13.07 19.62
N ASN A 292 12.12 -13.76 19.58
CA ASN A 292 11.91 -14.95 18.73
C ASN A 292 11.05 -14.69 17.48
N SER A 293 10.66 -13.44 17.22
CA SER A 293 9.73 -13.10 16.14
C SER A 293 10.24 -13.47 14.75
N TYR A 294 11.54 -13.26 14.46
CA TYR A 294 12.10 -13.62 13.16
C TYR A 294 11.95 -15.12 12.87
N LEU A 295 12.39 -15.96 13.82
CA LEU A 295 12.30 -17.41 13.68
C LEU A 295 10.85 -17.89 13.68
N GLY A 296 9.97 -17.28 14.48
CA GLY A 296 8.55 -17.62 14.50
C GLY A 296 7.84 -17.24 13.20
N PHE A 297 8.17 -16.07 12.64
CA PHE A 297 7.65 -15.63 11.36
C PHE A 297 8.15 -16.49 10.20
N ALA A 298 9.43 -16.87 10.20
CA ALA A 298 9.98 -17.81 9.22
C ALA A 298 9.24 -19.16 9.25
N LYS A 299 9.03 -19.75 10.44
CA LYS A 299 8.24 -21.00 10.62
C LYS A 299 6.80 -20.85 10.15
N PHE A 300 6.18 -19.70 10.42
CA PHE A 300 4.86 -19.37 9.90
C PHE A 300 4.83 -19.37 8.37
N LEU A 301 5.77 -18.67 7.71
CA LEU A 301 5.86 -18.64 6.25
C LEU A 301 6.16 -20.03 5.66
N ASP A 302 7.02 -20.82 6.30
CA ASP A 302 7.32 -22.20 5.90
C ASP A 302 6.05 -23.06 5.93
N THR A 303 5.24 -22.91 6.98
CA THR A 303 4.00 -23.67 7.13
C THR A 303 2.93 -23.23 6.13
N VAL A 304 2.75 -21.92 5.94
CA VAL A 304 1.84 -21.39 4.90
C VAL A 304 2.21 -21.89 3.51
N GLY A 305 3.51 -21.97 3.19
CA GLY A 305 3.99 -22.48 1.90
C GLY A 305 3.69 -23.97 1.63
N THR A 306 3.16 -24.70 2.62
CA THR A 306 2.70 -26.09 2.48
C THR A 306 1.19 -26.25 2.36
N MET A 307 0.43 -25.16 2.42
CA MET A 307 -1.03 -25.18 2.37
C MET A 307 -1.54 -24.99 0.94
N ASP A 308 -2.25 -25.96 0.38
CA ASP A 308 -2.67 -25.96 -1.03
C ASP A 308 -3.73 -24.89 -1.39
N ASP A 309 -4.35 -24.26 -0.39
CA ASP A 309 -5.43 -23.28 -0.56
C ASP A 309 -5.10 -21.88 -0.06
N VAL A 310 -3.86 -21.62 0.35
CA VAL A 310 -3.39 -20.33 0.89
C VAL A 310 -2.32 -19.73 -0.02
N PHE A 311 -2.49 -18.45 -0.36
CA PHE A 311 -1.58 -17.73 -1.26
C PHE A 311 -1.06 -16.45 -0.60
N LEU A 312 0.26 -16.29 -0.60
CA LEU A 312 0.97 -15.07 -0.23
C LEU A 312 1.09 -14.19 -1.48
N VAL A 313 0.31 -13.12 -1.53
CA VAL A 313 0.13 -12.22 -2.69
C VAL A 313 0.27 -10.76 -2.27
N ASN A 314 0.53 -9.87 -3.22
CA ASN A 314 0.48 -8.43 -2.95
C ASN A 314 -0.99 -7.93 -2.90
N LEU A 315 -1.19 -6.73 -2.36
CA LEU A 315 -2.51 -6.11 -2.23
C LEU A 315 -3.14 -5.79 -3.58
N LYS A 316 -2.36 -5.39 -4.59
CA LYS A 316 -2.91 -5.24 -5.95
C LYS A 316 -3.55 -6.54 -6.45
N GLN A 317 -2.92 -7.68 -6.26
CA GLN A 317 -3.49 -8.99 -6.63
C GLN A 317 -4.76 -9.31 -5.83
N VAL A 318 -4.82 -8.92 -4.55
CA VAL A 318 -6.05 -9.04 -3.73
C VAL A 318 -7.19 -8.19 -4.31
N VAL A 319 -6.90 -6.95 -4.67
CA VAL A 319 -7.88 -6.03 -5.29
C VAL A 319 -8.27 -6.53 -6.68
N ASP A 320 -7.32 -6.98 -7.50
CA ASP A 320 -7.58 -7.54 -8.83
C ASP A 320 -8.44 -8.82 -8.76
N TRP A 321 -8.22 -9.69 -7.77
CA TRP A 321 -9.11 -10.83 -7.51
C TRP A 321 -10.49 -10.36 -7.04
N ALA A 322 -10.59 -9.33 -6.21
CA ALA A 322 -11.89 -8.79 -5.80
C ALA A 322 -12.67 -8.17 -6.98
N LYS A 323 -11.98 -7.60 -7.99
CA LYS A 323 -12.55 -7.12 -9.25
C LYS A 323 -13.05 -8.26 -10.15
N ASN A 324 -12.37 -9.41 -10.14
CA ASN A 324 -12.72 -10.58 -10.93
C ASN A 324 -12.44 -11.90 -10.17
N PRO A 325 -13.33 -12.30 -9.25
CA PRO A 325 -13.12 -13.40 -8.34
C PRO A 325 -13.25 -14.71 -9.09
N VAL A 326 -12.19 -15.50 -9.03
CA VAL A 326 -12.11 -16.85 -9.58
C VAL A 326 -12.01 -17.88 -8.45
N PRO A 327 -12.56 -19.10 -8.65
CA PRO A 327 -12.43 -20.16 -7.67
C PRO A 327 -10.96 -20.60 -7.51
N LEU A 328 -10.65 -21.23 -6.38
CA LEU A 328 -9.33 -21.75 -6.01
C LEU A 328 -8.71 -22.61 -7.12
N SER A 329 -9.51 -23.41 -7.82
CA SER A 329 -9.07 -24.25 -8.93
C SER A 329 -8.54 -23.46 -10.14
N GLU A 330 -8.95 -22.20 -10.29
CA GLU A 330 -8.60 -21.31 -11.39
C GLU A 330 -7.65 -20.20 -10.97
N PHE A 331 -7.52 -19.93 -9.66
CA PHE A 331 -6.64 -18.90 -9.15
C PHE A 331 -5.18 -19.16 -9.55
N LYS A 332 -4.50 -18.10 -9.99
CA LYS A 332 -3.08 -18.08 -10.31
C LYS A 332 -2.44 -16.83 -9.72
N THR A 333 -1.34 -17.04 -9.02
CA THR A 333 -0.44 -15.97 -8.59
C THR A 333 0.09 -15.25 -9.84
N ALA A 334 -0.24 -13.97 -9.97
CA ALA A 334 0.37 -13.15 -11.01
C ALA A 334 1.88 -12.98 -10.72
N VAL A 335 2.71 -13.15 -11.75
CA VAL A 335 4.15 -12.96 -11.66
C VAL A 335 4.53 -11.83 -12.62
N THR A 336 5.00 -10.73 -12.06
CA THR A 336 5.54 -9.59 -12.82
C THR A 336 7.02 -9.46 -12.47
N THR A 337 7.90 -9.89 -13.38
CA THR A 337 9.35 -9.68 -13.26
C THR A 337 9.79 -8.78 -14.40
N PRO A 338 9.67 -7.46 -14.24
CA PRO A 338 10.09 -6.53 -15.28
C PRO A 338 11.60 -6.65 -15.49
N GLU A 339 12.03 -6.78 -16.74
CA GLU A 339 13.45 -6.76 -17.10
C GLU A 339 13.94 -5.31 -17.06
N THR A 340 14.46 -4.90 -15.92
CA THR A 340 15.01 -3.55 -15.76
C THR A 340 16.38 -3.61 -15.11
N GLU A 341 17.38 -3.04 -15.79
CA GLU A 341 18.73 -2.87 -15.25
C GLU A 341 18.78 -1.69 -14.28
N CYS A 342 19.52 -1.88 -13.19
CA CYS A 342 19.66 -0.88 -12.15
C CYS A 342 21.08 -0.79 -11.63
N HIS A 343 21.74 0.33 -11.91
CA HIS A 343 23.05 0.65 -11.35
C HIS A 343 22.91 1.59 -10.15
N ARG A 344 23.61 1.24 -9.06
CA ARG A 344 23.62 2.05 -7.84
C ARG A 344 24.38 3.35 -8.06
N ASN A 345 23.74 4.48 -7.79
CA ASN A 345 24.39 5.78 -7.65
C ASN A 345 23.94 6.46 -6.35
N THR A 346 24.87 7.12 -5.64
CA THR A 346 24.56 7.80 -4.37
C THR A 346 24.92 9.27 -4.49
N CYS A 347 23.91 10.12 -4.28
CA CYS A 347 23.98 11.56 -4.42
C CYS A 347 24.05 12.23 -3.06
N LYS A 348 25.02 13.14 -2.89
CA LYS A 348 25.11 14.00 -1.71
C LYS A 348 24.38 15.31 -2.02
N LEU A 349 23.21 15.49 -1.43
CA LEU A 349 22.26 16.56 -1.72
C LEU A 349 22.09 17.47 -0.51
N ARG A 350 21.49 18.65 -0.73
CA ARG A 350 21.10 19.57 0.34
C ARG A 350 19.59 19.75 0.37
N THR A 351 19.02 19.78 1.56
CA THR A 351 17.62 20.16 1.78
C THR A 351 17.45 21.67 1.69
N ALA A 352 16.20 22.15 1.62
CA ALA A 352 15.90 23.58 1.71
C ALA A 352 16.41 24.22 3.01
N ALA A 353 16.50 23.45 4.11
CA ALA A 353 17.06 23.90 5.38
C ALA A 353 18.61 23.89 5.42
N GLY A 354 19.26 23.45 4.34
CA GLY A 354 20.73 23.39 4.22
C GLY A 354 21.37 22.12 4.78
N GLU A 355 20.58 21.20 5.32
CA GLU A 355 21.04 19.89 5.80
C GLU A 355 21.53 19.03 4.65
N VAL A 356 22.56 18.21 4.91
CA VAL A 356 23.06 17.26 3.91
C VAL A 356 22.28 15.96 4.02
N ARG A 357 21.74 15.48 2.90
CA ARG A 357 21.09 14.18 2.75
C ARG A 357 21.79 13.36 1.68
N TYR A 358 21.76 12.04 1.85
CA TYR A 358 22.23 11.11 0.82
C TYR A 358 21.02 10.42 0.19
N LEU A 359 20.95 10.43 -1.14
CA LEU A 359 19.92 9.75 -1.91
C LEU A 359 20.59 8.69 -2.76
N THR A 360 20.28 7.42 -2.52
CA THR A 360 20.70 6.32 -3.40
C THR A 360 19.59 6.07 -4.41
N LEU A 361 19.97 6.11 -5.69
CA LEU A 361 19.06 5.99 -6.81
C LEU A 361 19.48 4.87 -7.77
N CYS A 362 18.51 4.44 -8.57
CA CYS A 362 18.64 3.48 -9.64
C CYS A 362 18.94 4.21 -10.95
N VAL A 363 20.12 3.99 -11.53
CA VAL A 363 20.54 4.57 -12.82
C VAL A 363 20.41 3.50 -13.90
N ARG A 364 19.73 3.83 -15.00
CA ARG A 364 19.82 3.05 -16.25
C ARG A 364 21.01 3.53 -17.07
N ASP A 365 21.57 2.66 -17.90
CA ASP A 365 22.62 3.06 -18.85
C ASP A 365 22.18 4.26 -19.71
N GLY A 366 22.83 5.40 -19.49
CA GLY A 366 22.56 6.66 -20.20
C GLY A 366 21.55 7.62 -19.54
N GLY A 367 21.02 7.33 -18.35
CA GLY A 367 20.05 8.20 -17.68
C GLY A 367 19.91 7.94 -16.17
N GLY A 368 20.28 8.95 -15.37
CA GLY A 368 20.17 8.94 -13.91
C GLY A 368 21.18 9.89 -13.29
N TYR A 369 20.88 11.18 -13.34
CA TYR A 369 21.71 12.21 -12.73
C TYR A 369 21.28 12.43 -11.29
N CYS A 370 22.23 12.79 -10.44
CA CYS A 370 21.87 13.33 -9.14
C CYS A 370 21.00 14.57 -9.36
N PRO A 371 19.85 14.69 -8.67
CA PRO A 371 19.08 15.92 -8.71
C PRO A 371 19.91 17.06 -8.13
N ASP A 372 19.51 18.30 -8.40
CA ASP A 372 20.28 19.46 -7.97
C ASP A 372 20.17 19.69 -6.44
N VAL A 373 18.98 19.43 -5.90
CA VAL A 373 18.66 19.51 -4.46
C VAL A 373 17.96 18.24 -4.00
N TYR A 374 17.84 18.06 -2.68
CA TYR A 374 17.11 16.92 -2.14
C TYR A 374 15.63 17.01 -2.53
N PRO A 375 15.07 16.00 -3.23
CA PRO A 375 13.65 15.96 -3.55
C PRO A 375 12.78 16.10 -2.31
N TRP A 376 11.68 16.83 -2.40
CA TRP A 376 10.78 17.02 -1.26
C TRP A 376 9.38 17.46 -1.70
N LEU A 377 8.52 17.75 -0.73
CA LEU A 377 7.18 18.30 -0.95
C LEU A 377 7.24 19.56 -1.83
N GLY A 378 6.45 19.58 -2.90
CA GLY A 378 6.43 20.66 -3.89
C GLY A 378 7.61 20.69 -4.88
N ASN A 379 8.63 19.83 -4.71
CA ASN A 379 9.74 19.65 -5.65
C ASN A 379 10.17 18.17 -5.71
N PRO A 380 9.33 17.27 -6.23
CA PRO A 380 9.56 15.82 -6.19
C PRO A 380 10.73 15.36 -7.07
N LEU A 381 11.24 16.18 -7.99
CA LEU A 381 12.41 15.83 -8.80
C LEU A 381 13.70 16.53 -8.35
N GLY A 382 13.62 17.39 -7.33
CA GLY A 382 14.79 18.07 -6.78
C GLY A 382 15.47 19.02 -7.77
N GLU A 383 14.68 19.71 -8.59
CA GLU A 383 15.18 20.66 -9.59
C GLU A 383 15.45 22.05 -8.98
N ILE A 384 16.46 22.77 -9.46
CA ILE A 384 16.60 24.20 -9.15
C ILE A 384 15.50 24.96 -9.88
N GLN A 385 14.59 25.60 -9.14
CA GLN A 385 13.66 26.57 -9.71
C GLN A 385 14.47 27.73 -10.28
N LYS A 386 14.51 27.85 -11.61
CA LYS A 386 15.05 29.05 -12.27
C LYS A 386 14.06 30.18 -11.99
N GLU A 387 14.47 31.16 -11.18
CA GLU A 387 13.72 32.41 -11.04
C GLU A 387 13.45 32.98 -12.44
N ALA A 388 12.17 33.19 -12.76
CA ALA A 388 11.71 33.74 -14.03
C ALA A 388 11.81 35.26 -14.07
#